data_AF-A0A2R4P3J1-F1
#
_entry.id   AF-A0A2R4P3J1-F1
#
_cell.length_a   1.000
_cell.length_b   1.000
_cell.length_c   1.000
_cell.angle_alpha   90.00
_cell.angle_beta   90.00
_cell.angle_gamma   90.00
#
_symmetry.space_group_name_H-M   'P 1'
#
loop_
_entity.id
_entity.type
_entity.pdbx_description
1 polymer ?
#
loop_
_entity_poly.entity_id
_entity_poly.type
_entity_poly.pdbx_seq_one_letter_code
_entity_poly.pdbx_strand_id
1 'polypeptide(L)'
;MSFFRPKPKEEKTFLHQEVCDLYGLTRFELADKLGFTKATLDTWSDESRMTKVTRLALELMLETHYKTKLLSNLAENISAILAINTNSSNPSVKDDGQMLVERMKYVLKEFGINTITASEKLGEASFEQLDAILKLKSFPSFSFLENFSKVFTISDEWLKTGNGQPFDVRVINSYTLHELASECKNFEKLYIIHSKDNKPHTKIVVEYQAGKFDIFRMDFCIGDNFIMGGSEAIDLFSLYKFYRENEHKISLLTLEREEYDKLISREHYAGNILKKSHNSYMLDDLFDLDYYNKEKYGDFFVECTDIIKSKKESEEKRTQKEKKC
;
A
#
# COMPACT_ATOMS: atom_id res chain seq x y z
N MET A 1 -49.79 33.34 14.30
CA MET A 1 -49.28 34.72 14.24
C MET A 1 -48.66 34.95 12.88
N SER A 2 -49.44 35.51 11.96
CA SER A 2 -48.99 35.89 10.63
C SER A 2 -48.57 37.36 10.70
N PHE A 3 -47.28 37.64 10.59
CA PHE A 3 -46.78 39.00 10.44
C PHE A 3 -46.59 39.29 8.95
N PHE A 4 -47.71 39.55 8.26
CA PHE A 4 -47.67 40.35 7.04
C PHE A 4 -47.17 41.75 7.41
N ARG A 5 -45.92 42.07 7.09
CA ARG A 5 -45.50 43.47 6.97
C ARG A 5 -45.96 43.98 5.60
N PRO A 6 -46.61 45.16 5.51
CA PRO A 6 -46.94 45.75 4.23
C PRO A 6 -45.64 46.12 3.48
N LYS A 7 -45.56 45.80 2.19
CA LYS A 7 -44.53 46.39 1.31
C LYS A 7 -44.69 47.92 1.34
N PRO A 8 -43.63 48.70 1.60
CA PRO A 8 -43.72 50.15 1.45
C PRO A 8 -43.94 50.49 -0.03
N LYS A 9 -44.74 51.53 -0.28
CA LYS A 9 -44.96 52.11 -1.61
C LYS A 9 -43.59 52.39 -2.25
N GLU A 10 -43.33 51.83 -3.42
CA GLU A 10 -42.15 52.15 -4.23
C GLU A 10 -42.20 53.63 -4.62
N GLU A 11 -41.54 54.50 -3.86
CA GLU A 11 -41.07 55.78 -4.36
C GLU A 11 -40.11 55.46 -5.51
N LYS A 12 -40.45 55.91 -6.71
CA LYS A 12 -39.65 55.68 -7.92
C LYS A 12 -38.25 56.23 -7.69
N THR A 13 -37.32 55.34 -7.35
CA THR A 13 -35.95 55.71 -7.00
C THR A 13 -35.23 56.04 -8.30
N PHE A 14 -34.69 57.25 -8.41
CA PHE A 14 -34.01 57.64 -9.64
C PHE A 14 -32.73 56.82 -9.84
N LEU A 15 -32.43 56.43 -11.09
CA LEU A 15 -31.26 55.61 -11.44
C LEU A 15 -29.94 56.11 -10.83
N HIS A 16 -29.73 57.43 -10.82
CA HIS A 16 -28.52 58.03 -10.24
C HIS A 16 -28.48 57.91 -8.72
N GLN A 17 -29.64 57.95 -8.05
CA GLN A 17 -29.77 57.78 -6.61
C GLN A 17 -29.54 56.32 -6.23
N GLU A 18 -30.09 55.38 -6.99
CA GLU A 18 -29.87 53.95 -6.77
C GLU A 18 -28.40 53.55 -6.91
N VAL A 19 -27.68 54.11 -7.91
CA VAL A 19 -26.23 53.92 -8.04
C VAL A 19 -25.46 54.54 -6.87
N CYS A 20 -25.84 55.75 -6.41
CA CYS A 20 -25.23 56.37 -5.24
C CYS A 20 -25.40 55.49 -3.99
N ASP A 21 -26.62 55.02 -3.74
CA ASP A 21 -26.96 54.24 -2.55
C ASP A 21 -26.27 52.86 -2.56
N LEU A 22 -26.20 52.19 -3.72
CA LEU A 22 -25.57 50.87 -3.86
C LEU A 22 -24.05 50.91 -3.72
N TYR A 23 -23.40 51.94 -4.25
CA TYR A 23 -21.95 52.09 -4.20
C TYR A 23 -21.46 52.92 -3.00
N GLY A 24 -22.37 53.45 -2.18
CA GLY A 24 -22.04 54.34 -1.06
C GLY A 24 -21.39 55.66 -1.52
N LEU A 25 -21.73 56.12 -2.73
CA LEU A 25 -21.18 57.34 -3.32
C LEU A 25 -22.07 58.54 -3.02
N THR A 26 -21.45 59.69 -2.84
CA THR A 26 -22.16 60.97 -2.88
C THR A 26 -22.49 61.34 -4.33
N ARG A 27 -23.54 62.16 -4.52
CA ARG A 27 -23.90 62.71 -5.84
C ARG A 27 -22.76 63.49 -6.52
N PHE A 28 -21.87 64.09 -5.72
CA PHE A 28 -20.69 64.78 -6.23
C PHE A 28 -19.68 63.79 -6.81
N GLU A 29 -19.39 62.69 -6.11
CA GLU A 29 -18.47 61.65 -6.57
C GLU A 29 -19.00 60.89 -7.78
N LEU A 30 -20.32 60.66 -7.84
CA LEU A 30 -20.94 60.08 -9.04
C LEU A 30 -20.85 61.03 -10.23
N ALA A 31 -21.07 62.34 -10.02
CA ALA A 31 -20.95 63.34 -11.08
C ALA A 31 -19.51 63.41 -11.61
N ASP A 32 -18.52 63.40 -10.73
CA ASP A 32 -17.09 63.39 -11.07
C ASP A 32 -16.72 62.12 -11.87
N LYS A 33 -17.16 60.93 -11.43
CA LYS A 33 -16.94 59.66 -12.15
C LYS A 33 -17.55 59.62 -13.54
N LEU A 34 -18.67 60.31 -13.74
CA LEU A 34 -19.37 60.38 -15.02
C LEU A 34 -18.91 61.56 -15.88
N GLY A 35 -18.04 62.44 -15.37
CA GLY A 35 -17.55 63.63 -16.08
C GLY A 35 -18.56 64.78 -16.18
N PHE A 36 -19.54 64.85 -15.27
CA PHE A 36 -20.56 65.90 -15.22
C PHE A 36 -20.44 66.77 -13.97
N THR A 37 -21.08 67.94 -13.97
CA THR A 37 -21.21 68.75 -12.76
C THR A 37 -22.29 68.19 -11.85
N LYS A 38 -22.16 68.38 -10.53
CA LYS A 38 -23.22 68.04 -9.57
C LYS A 38 -24.57 68.69 -9.93
N ALA A 39 -24.54 69.94 -10.40
CA ALA A 39 -25.75 70.65 -10.83
C ALA A 39 -26.46 69.95 -11.99
N THR A 40 -25.70 69.36 -12.93
CA THR A 40 -26.24 68.54 -14.01
C THR A 40 -26.91 67.27 -13.46
N LEU A 41 -26.29 66.60 -12.49
CA LEU A 41 -26.83 65.39 -11.87
C LEU A 41 -28.11 65.67 -11.04
N ASP A 42 -28.19 66.81 -10.36
CA ASP A 42 -29.38 67.24 -9.62
C ASP A 42 -30.59 67.53 -10.53
N THR A 43 -30.38 67.80 -11.83
CA THR A 43 -31.49 67.93 -12.80
C THR A 43 -32.05 66.59 -13.29
N TRP A 44 -31.40 65.47 -12.99
CA TRP A 44 -31.83 64.13 -13.41
C TRP A 44 -32.92 63.51 -12.53
N SER A 45 -33.53 64.30 -11.63
CA SER A 45 -34.85 63.98 -11.08
C SER A 45 -35.95 63.95 -12.16
N ASP A 46 -35.66 64.47 -13.36
CA ASP A 46 -36.43 64.27 -14.58
C ASP A 46 -35.62 63.39 -15.56
N GLU A 47 -36.02 62.13 -15.71
CA GLU A 47 -35.35 61.14 -16.57
C GLU A 47 -35.23 61.59 -18.04
N SER A 48 -36.12 62.48 -18.51
CA SER A 48 -36.08 62.98 -19.89
C SER A 48 -34.85 63.87 -20.19
N ARG A 49 -34.20 64.38 -19.14
CA ARG A 49 -33.00 65.22 -19.21
C ARG A 49 -31.70 64.41 -19.21
N MET A 50 -31.80 63.09 -19.03
CA MET A 50 -30.66 62.18 -19.04
C MET A 50 -30.38 61.69 -20.47
N THR A 51 -29.12 61.75 -20.91
CA THR A 51 -28.77 61.20 -22.22
C THR A 51 -28.89 59.67 -22.22
N LYS A 52 -29.19 59.07 -23.38
CA LYS A 52 -29.28 57.61 -23.53
C LYS A 52 -27.98 56.90 -23.13
N VAL A 53 -26.83 57.53 -23.41
CA VAL A 53 -25.50 56.99 -23.09
C VAL A 53 -25.26 56.99 -21.57
N THR A 54 -25.60 58.09 -20.89
CA THR A 54 -25.49 58.20 -19.43
C THR A 54 -26.40 57.20 -18.72
N ARG A 55 -27.63 57.02 -19.23
CA ARG A 55 -28.56 56.02 -18.70
C ARG A 55 -27.99 54.61 -18.80
N LEU A 56 -27.47 54.24 -19.97
CA LEU A 56 -26.84 52.94 -20.20
C LEU A 56 -25.64 52.73 -19.26
N ALA A 57 -24.83 53.76 -19.04
CA ALA A 57 -23.68 53.68 -18.12
C ALA A 57 -24.10 53.41 -16.68
N LEU A 58 -25.15 54.09 -16.18
CA LEU A 58 -25.71 53.84 -14.84
C LEU A 58 -26.31 52.42 -14.73
N GLU A 59 -27.05 51.98 -15.74
CA GLU A 59 -27.61 50.62 -15.80
C GLU A 59 -26.50 49.55 -15.80
N LEU A 60 -25.41 49.77 -16.55
CA LEU A 60 -24.25 48.88 -16.55
C LEU A 60 -23.51 48.86 -15.20
N MET A 61 -23.41 50.00 -14.50
CA MET A 61 -22.86 50.04 -13.14
C MET A 61 -23.70 49.18 -12.19
N LEU A 62 -25.04 49.33 -12.22
CA LEU A 62 -25.95 48.52 -11.40
C LEU A 62 -25.81 47.02 -11.72
N GLU A 63 -25.81 46.66 -12.99
CA GLU A 63 -25.68 45.26 -13.44
C GLU A 63 -24.34 44.65 -13.03
N THR A 64 -23.25 45.42 -13.17
CA THR A 64 -21.90 45.00 -12.80
C THR A 64 -21.80 44.76 -11.29
N HIS A 65 -22.37 45.65 -10.48
CA HIS A 65 -22.41 45.49 -9.03
C HIS A 65 -23.15 44.21 -8.63
N TYR A 66 -24.33 43.98 -9.21
CA TYR A 66 -25.13 42.80 -8.92
C TYR A 66 -24.40 41.51 -9.31
N LYS A 67 -23.80 41.46 -10.50
CA LYS A 67 -22.99 40.32 -10.96
C LYS A 67 -21.79 40.05 -10.05
N THR A 68 -21.07 41.11 -9.66
CA THR A 68 -19.91 40.98 -8.76
C THR A 68 -20.33 40.45 -7.39
N LYS A 69 -21.47 40.92 -6.85
CA LYS A 69 -22.03 40.43 -5.59
C LYS A 69 -22.45 38.97 -5.68
N LEU A 70 -23.08 38.55 -6.78
CA LEU A 70 -23.41 37.14 -7.02
C LEU A 70 -22.15 36.26 -7.05
N LEU A 71 -21.09 36.71 -7.72
CA LEU A 71 -19.82 35.99 -7.78
C LEU A 71 -19.15 35.90 -6.40
N SER A 72 -19.16 36.97 -5.61
CA SER A 72 -18.65 36.96 -4.23
C SER A 72 -19.42 35.95 -3.37
N ASN A 73 -20.76 36.01 -3.41
CA ASN A 73 -21.60 35.07 -2.67
C ASN A 73 -21.36 33.62 -3.11
N LEU A 74 -21.15 33.38 -4.41
CA LEU A 74 -20.83 32.04 -4.91
C LEU A 74 -19.47 31.56 -4.38
N ALA A 75 -18.45 32.42 -4.38
CA ALA A 75 -17.12 32.09 -3.86
C ALA A 75 -17.15 31.81 -2.34
N GLU A 76 -17.89 32.61 -1.58
CA GLU A 76 -18.12 32.40 -0.15
C GLU A 76 -18.84 31.08 0.12
N ASN A 77 -19.89 30.78 -0.64
CA ASN A 77 -20.63 29.52 -0.53
C ASN A 77 -19.76 28.31 -0.87
N ILE A 78 -18.95 28.38 -1.93
CA ILE A 78 -17.98 27.33 -2.27
C ILE A 78 -16.97 27.14 -1.13
N SER A 79 -16.46 28.24 -0.56
CA SER A 79 -15.52 28.20 0.56
C SER A 79 -16.15 27.57 1.82
N ALA A 80 -17.41 27.91 2.11
CA ALA A 80 -18.17 27.31 3.20
C ALA A 80 -18.41 25.81 2.99
N ILE A 81 -18.75 25.40 1.77
CA ILE A 81 -18.92 23.98 1.41
C ILE A 81 -17.60 23.23 1.56
N LEU A 82 -16.48 23.80 1.11
CA LEU A 82 -15.15 23.21 1.29
C LEU A 82 -14.78 23.09 2.78
N ALA A 83 -15.05 24.11 3.58
CA ALA A 83 -14.82 24.09 5.02
C ALA A 83 -15.66 23.03 5.75
N ILE A 84 -16.91 22.83 5.34
CA ILE A 84 -17.78 21.75 5.85
C ILE A 84 -17.18 20.39 5.48
N ASN A 85 -16.71 20.23 4.24
CA ASN A 85 -16.11 18.98 3.78
C ASN A 85 -14.80 18.65 4.51
N THR A 86 -13.99 19.65 4.85
CA THR A 86 -12.77 19.48 5.66
C THR A 86 -13.04 19.24 7.15
N ASN A 87 -14.19 19.70 7.67
CA ASN A 87 -14.57 19.50 9.07
C ASN A 87 -15.44 18.23 9.29
N SER A 88 -16.02 17.66 8.22
CA SER A 88 -16.67 16.35 8.26
C SER A 88 -15.68 15.18 8.19
N SER A 89 -14.44 15.43 7.79
CA SER A 89 -13.35 14.49 8.00
C SER A 89 -12.85 14.59 9.44
N ASN A 90 -13.34 13.70 10.31
CA ASN A 90 -12.53 13.25 11.44
C ASN A 90 -11.15 12.85 10.88
N PRO A 91 -10.03 13.46 11.32
CA PRO A 91 -8.71 13.11 10.79
C PRO A 91 -8.23 11.70 11.21
N SER A 92 -9.09 10.88 11.84
CA SER A 92 -8.73 9.57 12.37
C SER A 92 -9.41 8.37 11.70
N VAL A 93 -10.28 8.55 10.70
CA VAL A 93 -10.89 7.41 9.99
C VAL A 93 -10.64 7.60 8.50
N LYS A 94 -9.59 6.95 7.99
CA LYS A 94 -9.39 6.86 6.54
C LYS A 94 -10.60 6.12 5.97
N ASP A 95 -11.16 6.65 4.89
CA ASP A 95 -12.21 5.99 4.12
C ASP A 95 -11.73 4.60 3.65
N ASP A 96 -12.62 3.61 3.61
CA ASP A 96 -12.27 2.22 3.25
C ASP A 96 -11.61 2.16 1.85
N GLY A 97 -12.05 3.03 0.93
CA GLY A 97 -11.44 3.18 -0.39
C GLY A 97 -10.01 3.72 -0.33
N GLN A 98 -9.72 4.66 0.57
CA GLN A 98 -8.36 5.16 0.79
C GLN A 98 -7.44 4.06 1.34
N MET A 99 -7.90 3.31 2.34
CA MET A 99 -7.11 2.21 2.91
C MET A 99 -6.81 1.11 1.88
N LEU A 100 -7.79 0.74 1.06
CA LEU A 100 -7.62 -0.21 -0.04
C LEU A 100 -6.54 0.27 -1.03
N VAL A 101 -6.62 1.52 -1.47
CA VAL A 101 -5.65 2.10 -2.40
C VAL A 101 -4.25 2.20 -1.77
N GLU A 102 -4.13 2.52 -0.48
CA GLU A 102 -2.86 2.49 0.23
C GLU A 102 -2.24 1.09 0.25
N ARG A 103 -3.04 0.05 0.51
CA ARG A 103 -2.60 -1.35 0.46
C ARG A 103 -2.13 -1.74 -0.95
N MET A 104 -2.86 -1.35 -2.00
CA MET A 104 -2.41 -1.57 -3.38
C MET A 104 -1.07 -0.87 -3.66
N LYS A 105 -0.92 0.41 -3.27
CA LYS A 105 0.33 1.17 -3.44
C LYS A 105 1.49 0.53 -2.68
N TYR A 106 1.24 0.03 -1.47
CA TYR A 106 2.22 -0.70 -0.68
C TYR A 106 2.74 -1.92 -1.44
N VAL A 107 1.84 -2.75 -1.98
CA VAL A 107 2.21 -3.92 -2.78
C VAL A 107 3.05 -3.51 -3.99
N LEU A 108 2.63 -2.51 -4.77
CA LEU A 108 3.40 -2.06 -5.94
C LEU A 108 4.81 -1.56 -5.56
N LYS A 109 4.92 -0.88 -4.41
CA LYS A 109 6.21 -0.44 -3.85
C LYS A 109 7.08 -1.63 -3.46
N GLU A 110 6.52 -2.64 -2.80
CA GLU A 110 7.22 -3.88 -2.47
C GLU A 110 7.71 -4.61 -3.73
N PHE A 111 6.95 -4.61 -4.82
CA PHE A 111 7.44 -5.16 -6.10
C PHE A 111 8.42 -4.26 -6.84
N GLY A 112 8.60 -3.00 -6.41
CA GLY A 112 9.47 -2.03 -7.06
C GLY A 112 9.02 -1.65 -8.47
N ILE A 113 7.71 -1.70 -8.75
CA ILE A 113 7.14 -1.45 -10.07
C ILE A 113 6.28 -0.18 -10.09
N ASN A 114 6.18 0.44 -11.27
CA ASN A 114 5.28 1.57 -11.50
C ASN A 114 3.90 1.08 -11.98
N THR A 115 2.95 2.01 -12.09
CA THR A 115 1.57 1.74 -12.54
C THR A 115 1.51 1.08 -13.92
N ILE A 116 2.37 1.46 -14.86
CA ILE A 116 2.38 0.92 -16.23
C ILE A 116 2.73 -0.56 -16.20
N THR A 117 3.87 -0.91 -15.59
CA THR A 117 4.32 -2.30 -15.47
C THR A 117 3.37 -3.15 -14.63
N ALA A 118 2.73 -2.55 -13.61
CA ALA A 118 1.70 -3.23 -12.82
C ALA A 118 0.46 -3.57 -13.67
N SER A 119 -0.02 -2.64 -14.50
CA SER A 119 -1.15 -2.87 -15.41
C SER A 119 -0.83 -3.93 -16.46
N GLU A 120 0.37 -3.92 -17.04
CA GLU A 120 0.82 -4.98 -17.95
C GLU A 120 0.80 -6.35 -17.27
N LYS A 121 1.30 -6.45 -16.03
CA LYS A 121 1.26 -7.70 -15.25
C LYS A 121 -0.17 -8.17 -14.92
N LEU A 122 -1.09 -7.23 -14.72
CA LEU A 122 -2.50 -7.53 -14.50
C LEU A 122 -3.22 -8.02 -15.77
N GLY A 123 -2.59 -7.88 -16.93
CA GLY A 123 -3.18 -8.21 -18.23
C GLY A 123 -4.18 -7.16 -18.72
N GLU A 124 -4.09 -5.93 -18.20
CA GLU A 124 -4.97 -4.83 -18.60
C GLU A 124 -4.55 -4.26 -19.96
N ALA A 125 -5.54 -3.89 -20.79
CA ALA A 125 -5.27 -3.33 -22.12
C ALA A 125 -4.63 -1.92 -22.06
N SER A 126 -4.78 -1.20 -20.94
CA SER A 126 -4.18 0.10 -20.69
C SER A 126 -3.93 0.30 -19.18
N PHE A 127 -3.08 1.27 -18.84
CA PHE A 127 -2.84 1.61 -17.43
C PHE A 127 -3.89 2.54 -16.82
N GLU A 128 -4.87 3.00 -17.61
CA GLU A 128 -5.85 4.00 -17.20
C GLU A 128 -6.73 3.52 -16.03
N GLN A 129 -7.14 2.26 -16.06
CA GLN A 129 -7.97 1.68 -15.00
C GLN A 129 -7.24 1.67 -13.66
N LEU A 130 -6.01 1.16 -13.62
CA LEU A 130 -5.22 1.13 -12.38
C LEU A 130 -4.86 2.55 -11.93
N ASP A 131 -4.49 3.46 -12.85
CA ASP A 131 -4.19 4.85 -12.50
C ASP A 131 -5.40 5.58 -11.90
N ALA A 132 -6.60 5.37 -12.46
CA ALA A 132 -7.83 5.92 -11.93
C ALA A 132 -8.14 5.39 -10.52
N ILE A 133 -7.97 4.09 -10.28
CA ILE A 133 -8.13 3.48 -8.95
C ILE A 133 -7.12 4.07 -7.96
N LEU A 134 -5.84 4.11 -8.30
CA LEU A 134 -4.78 4.60 -7.42
C LEU A 134 -4.88 6.10 -7.10
N LYS A 135 -5.57 6.87 -7.95
CA LYS A 135 -5.90 8.28 -7.77
C LYS A 135 -7.28 8.52 -7.15
N LEU A 136 -7.96 7.46 -6.69
CA LEU A 136 -9.30 7.52 -6.08
C LEU A 136 -10.36 8.15 -7.01
N LYS A 137 -10.17 8.02 -8.33
CA LYS A 137 -11.13 8.49 -9.35
C LYS A 137 -12.15 7.42 -9.72
N SER A 138 -11.86 6.16 -9.41
CA SER A 138 -12.75 5.02 -9.61
C SER A 138 -12.56 3.99 -8.51
N PHE A 139 -13.58 3.17 -8.29
CA PHE A 139 -13.50 2.02 -7.39
C PHE A 139 -13.18 0.75 -8.19
N PRO A 140 -12.30 -0.13 -7.67
CA PRO A 140 -12.04 -1.42 -8.28
C PRO A 140 -13.26 -2.34 -8.15
N SER A 141 -13.51 -3.19 -9.14
CA SER A 141 -14.47 -4.29 -9.00
C SER A 141 -13.90 -5.41 -8.13
N PHE A 142 -14.77 -6.27 -7.57
CA PHE A 142 -14.31 -7.45 -6.83
C PHE A 142 -13.46 -8.39 -7.71
N SER A 143 -13.83 -8.56 -8.99
CA SER A 143 -13.03 -9.34 -9.95
C SER A 143 -11.64 -8.77 -10.18
N PHE A 144 -11.52 -7.44 -10.21
CA PHE A 144 -10.23 -6.77 -10.33
C PHE A 144 -9.38 -7.00 -9.07
N LEU A 145 -9.98 -6.90 -7.88
CA LEU A 145 -9.28 -7.16 -6.61
C LEU A 145 -8.79 -8.61 -6.52
N GLU A 146 -9.62 -9.58 -6.91
CA GLU A 146 -9.23 -10.99 -6.95
C GLU A 146 -8.07 -11.23 -7.94
N ASN A 147 -8.13 -10.62 -9.13
CA ASN A 147 -7.04 -10.69 -10.09
C ASN A 147 -5.76 -10.04 -9.56
N PHE A 148 -5.88 -8.87 -8.92
CA PHE A 148 -4.75 -8.18 -8.29
C PHE A 148 -4.10 -9.06 -7.21
N SER A 149 -4.90 -9.64 -6.32
CA SER A 149 -4.43 -10.56 -5.29
C SER A 149 -3.70 -11.77 -5.88
N LYS A 150 -4.24 -12.35 -6.96
CA LYS A 150 -3.65 -13.50 -7.64
C LYS A 150 -2.34 -13.19 -8.36
N VAL A 151 -2.28 -12.06 -9.08
CA VAL A 151 -1.10 -11.65 -9.86
C VAL A 151 0.06 -11.30 -8.94
N PHE A 152 -0.20 -10.56 -7.87
CA PHE A 152 0.81 -10.15 -6.89
C PHE A 152 1.01 -11.16 -5.76
N THR A 153 0.25 -12.25 -5.75
CA THR A 153 0.35 -13.33 -4.75
C THR A 153 0.25 -12.77 -3.32
N ILE A 154 -0.84 -12.06 -3.07
CA ILE A 154 -1.16 -11.48 -1.75
C ILE A 154 -2.48 -12.04 -1.22
N SER A 155 -2.68 -11.93 0.10
CA SER A 155 -3.93 -12.27 0.76
C SER A 155 -5.05 -11.34 0.30
N ASP A 156 -6.09 -11.93 -0.28
CA ASP A 156 -7.29 -11.23 -0.71
C ASP A 156 -8.07 -10.63 0.48
N GLU A 157 -8.08 -11.34 1.60
CA GLU A 157 -8.67 -10.84 2.85
C GLU A 157 -7.92 -9.60 3.36
N TRP A 158 -6.59 -9.64 3.37
CA TRP A 158 -5.77 -8.50 3.76
C TRP A 158 -5.98 -7.32 2.81
N LEU A 159 -6.03 -7.55 1.50
CA LEU A 159 -6.25 -6.48 0.54
C LEU A 159 -7.60 -5.78 0.78
N LYS A 160 -8.67 -6.56 1.03
CA LYS A 160 -10.02 -6.04 1.21
C LYS A 160 -10.25 -5.41 2.59
N THR A 161 -9.74 -6.03 3.65
CA THR A 161 -10.08 -5.67 5.04
C THR A 161 -8.92 -5.07 5.82
N GLY A 162 -7.68 -5.34 5.42
CA GLY A 162 -6.46 -5.02 6.18
C GLY A 162 -6.14 -6.03 7.27
N ASN A 163 -6.92 -7.11 7.42
CA ASN A 163 -6.68 -8.14 8.43
C ASN A 163 -5.63 -9.15 7.95
N GLY A 164 -4.77 -9.59 8.87
CA GLY A 164 -3.69 -10.54 8.56
C GLY A 164 -2.50 -9.86 7.90
N GLN A 165 -1.74 -10.61 7.11
CA GLN A 165 -0.53 -10.14 6.44
C GLN A 165 -0.65 -10.22 4.92
N PRO A 166 -0.06 -9.28 4.17
CA PRO A 166 -0.15 -9.21 2.71
C PRO A 166 0.38 -10.46 2.04
N PHE A 167 1.54 -10.97 2.46
CA PHE A 167 2.20 -12.10 1.80
C PHE A 167 2.00 -13.42 2.56
N ASP A 168 0.96 -13.52 3.41
CA ASP A 168 0.53 -14.79 4.01
C ASP A 168 -0.36 -15.58 3.05
N VAL A 169 0.23 -16.02 1.94
CA VAL A 169 -0.41 -16.87 0.95
C VAL A 169 0.15 -18.28 1.08
N ARG A 170 -0.70 -19.21 1.51
CA ARG A 170 -0.30 -20.62 1.65
C ARG A 170 -0.49 -21.38 0.36
N VAL A 171 0.59 -22.03 -0.08
CA VAL A 171 0.63 -22.90 -1.25
C VAL A 171 1.18 -24.28 -0.87
N ILE A 172 2.05 -24.32 0.14
CA ILE A 172 2.55 -25.58 0.68
C ILE A 172 1.47 -26.23 1.54
N ASN A 173 1.01 -27.40 1.12
CA ASN A 173 0.04 -28.20 1.90
C ASN A 173 0.73 -29.26 2.78
N SER A 174 2.01 -29.51 2.52
CA SER A 174 2.84 -30.43 3.28
C SER A 174 3.04 -29.98 4.73
N TYR A 175 3.01 -30.94 5.66
CA TYR A 175 3.32 -30.75 7.07
C TYR A 175 4.67 -31.35 7.45
N THR A 176 5.18 -32.28 6.65
CA THR A 176 6.47 -32.94 6.87
C THR A 176 7.43 -32.71 5.70
N LEU A 177 8.73 -32.85 5.95
CA LEU A 177 9.75 -32.78 4.89
C LEU A 177 9.60 -33.87 3.83
N HIS A 178 9.10 -35.05 4.21
CA HIS A 178 8.85 -36.12 3.27
C HIS A 178 7.73 -35.76 2.27
N GLU A 179 6.64 -35.16 2.76
CA GLU A 179 5.58 -34.64 1.89
C GLU A 179 6.12 -33.50 1.03
N LEU A 180 6.88 -32.57 1.61
CA LEU A 180 7.46 -31.44 0.88
C LEU A 180 8.40 -31.92 -0.25
N ALA A 181 9.17 -32.98 -0.02
CA ALA A 181 10.04 -33.60 -1.02
C ALA A 181 9.24 -34.13 -2.23
N SER A 182 8.02 -34.63 -2.00
CA SER A 182 7.14 -35.07 -3.09
C SER A 182 6.61 -33.89 -3.93
N GLU A 183 6.41 -32.73 -3.30
CA GLU A 183 5.98 -31.48 -3.95
C GLU A 183 7.13 -30.73 -4.65
N CYS A 184 8.39 -30.99 -4.29
CA CYS A 184 9.57 -30.28 -4.81
C CYS A 184 9.69 -30.25 -6.34
N LYS A 185 9.08 -31.20 -7.05
CA LYS A 185 9.03 -31.20 -8.52
C LYS A 185 8.26 -30.00 -9.08
N ASN A 186 7.26 -29.52 -8.35
CA ASN A 186 6.39 -28.41 -8.74
C ASN A 186 6.98 -27.04 -8.40
N PHE A 187 8.11 -27.00 -7.70
CA PHE A 187 8.76 -25.77 -7.28
C PHE A 187 9.92 -25.40 -8.21
N GLU A 188 10.05 -24.10 -8.50
CA GLU A 188 11.16 -23.55 -9.27
C GLU A 188 12.46 -23.61 -8.46
N LYS A 189 12.39 -23.18 -7.19
CA LYS A 189 13.56 -23.12 -6.31
C LYS A 189 13.19 -23.23 -4.84
N LEU A 190 14.12 -23.78 -4.05
CA LEU A 190 13.99 -23.86 -2.60
C LEU A 190 15.15 -23.14 -1.94
N TYR A 191 14.89 -22.60 -0.76
CA TYR A 191 15.87 -21.88 0.04
C TYR A 191 15.83 -22.41 1.47
N ILE A 192 16.96 -22.87 1.99
CA ILE A 192 17.12 -23.09 3.43
C ILE A 192 17.81 -21.86 3.97
N ILE A 193 17.13 -21.15 4.87
CA ILE A 193 17.57 -19.85 5.35
C ILE A 193 17.83 -19.87 6.85
N HIS A 194 18.88 -19.19 7.28
CA HIS A 194 19.12 -18.90 8.68
C HIS A 194 19.53 -17.44 8.88
N SER A 195 19.33 -16.93 10.09
CA SER A 195 19.81 -15.61 10.48
C SER A 195 21.29 -15.65 10.82
N LYS A 196 22.03 -14.62 10.44
CA LYS A 196 23.47 -14.49 10.68
C LYS A 196 23.87 -14.51 12.15
N ASP A 197 23.00 -14.01 13.03
CA ASP A 197 23.22 -14.06 14.48
C ASP A 197 23.02 -15.47 15.07
N ASN A 198 22.58 -16.44 14.25
CA ASN A 198 22.30 -17.82 14.60
C ASN A 198 21.40 -18.00 15.84
N LYS A 199 20.49 -17.05 16.10
CA LYS A 199 19.56 -17.13 17.25
C LYS A 199 18.17 -17.68 16.90
N PRO A 200 17.51 -17.24 15.82
CA PRO A 200 16.20 -17.74 15.46
C PRO A 200 16.30 -19.08 14.71
N HIS A 201 15.15 -19.74 14.55
CA HIS A 201 15.05 -21.00 13.81
C HIS A 201 15.54 -20.86 12.36
N THR A 202 16.09 -21.95 11.82
CA THR A 202 16.26 -22.11 10.37
C THR A 202 14.90 -22.42 9.74
N LYS A 203 14.67 -21.92 8.53
CA LYS A 203 13.39 -22.03 7.80
C LYS A 203 13.62 -22.50 6.38
N ILE A 204 12.57 -23.04 5.76
CA ILE A 204 12.55 -23.33 4.33
C ILE A 204 11.60 -22.37 3.64
N VAL A 205 12.06 -21.72 2.59
CA VAL A 205 11.26 -20.88 1.70
C VAL A 205 11.22 -21.53 0.34
N VAL A 206 10.03 -21.60 -0.24
CA VAL A 206 9.78 -22.20 -1.55
C VAL A 206 9.39 -21.10 -2.52
N GLU A 207 10.06 -21.07 -3.66
CA GLU A 207 9.60 -20.34 -4.85
C GLU A 207 8.91 -21.34 -5.78
N TYR A 208 7.58 -21.34 -5.75
CA TYR A 208 6.80 -22.33 -6.49
C TYR A 208 6.54 -21.91 -7.94
N GLN A 209 6.60 -20.61 -8.22
CA GLN A 209 6.57 -19.98 -9.54
C GLN A 209 7.40 -18.69 -9.46
N ALA A 210 7.91 -18.21 -10.58
CA ALA A 210 8.81 -17.07 -10.62
C ALA A 210 8.24 -15.86 -9.86
N GLY A 211 8.92 -15.47 -8.78
CA GLY A 211 8.51 -14.38 -7.91
C GLY A 211 7.30 -14.66 -7.02
N LYS A 212 6.96 -15.93 -6.77
CA LYS A 212 5.88 -16.33 -5.85
C LYS A 212 6.43 -17.27 -4.79
N PHE A 213 6.23 -16.90 -3.53
CA PHE A 213 6.91 -17.53 -2.41
C PHE A 213 5.92 -18.02 -1.35
N ASP A 214 6.31 -19.07 -0.64
CA ASP A 214 5.69 -19.49 0.63
C ASP A 214 6.78 -19.98 1.58
N ILE A 215 6.52 -19.91 2.89
CA ILE A 215 7.44 -20.34 3.94
C ILE A 215 6.89 -21.62 4.55
N PHE A 216 7.69 -22.67 4.51
CA PHE A 216 7.36 -23.95 5.12
C PHE A 216 7.14 -23.78 6.63
N ARG A 217 6.12 -24.44 7.14
CA ARG A 217 5.64 -24.21 8.52
C ARG A 217 6.60 -24.74 9.59
N MET A 218 7.41 -25.74 9.27
CA MET A 218 8.28 -26.39 10.25
C MET A 218 9.54 -25.55 10.51
N ASP A 219 9.95 -25.54 11.77
CA ASP A 219 11.08 -24.76 12.28
C ASP A 219 12.23 -25.69 12.61
N PHE A 220 13.46 -25.27 12.31
CA PHE A 220 14.65 -26.10 12.55
C PHE A 220 15.61 -25.42 13.53
N CYS A 221 15.98 -26.14 14.59
CA CYS A 221 16.75 -25.64 15.72
C CYS A 221 18.28 -25.73 15.47
N ILE A 222 18.83 -24.94 14.54
CA ILE A 222 20.27 -24.96 14.19
C ILE A 222 21.07 -23.82 14.88
N GLY A 223 20.38 -22.96 15.64
CA GLY A 223 20.93 -21.80 16.32
C GLY A 223 21.59 -22.04 17.69
N ASP A 224 22.50 -21.14 18.10
CA ASP A 224 23.40 -21.24 19.26
C ASP A 224 22.72 -21.30 20.66
N ASN A 225 21.39 -21.29 20.72
CA ASN A 225 20.62 -21.28 21.98
C ASN A 225 19.49 -22.32 22.04
N PHE A 226 19.44 -23.24 21.09
CA PHE A 226 18.43 -24.30 21.14
C PHE A 226 18.91 -25.48 21.98
N ILE A 227 17.95 -26.24 22.50
CA ILE A 227 18.22 -27.50 23.18
C ILE A 227 17.88 -28.60 22.18
N MET A 228 18.85 -29.43 21.82
CA MET A 228 18.62 -30.56 20.93
C MET A 228 17.98 -31.72 21.69
N GLY A 229 16.65 -31.73 21.70
CA GLY A 229 15.85 -32.86 22.16
C GLY A 229 15.74 -33.98 21.11
N GLY A 230 15.01 -35.04 21.48
CA GLY A 230 14.81 -36.20 20.60
C GLY A 230 14.10 -35.86 19.28
N SER A 231 13.09 -34.97 19.34
CA SER A 231 12.34 -34.46 18.17
C SER A 231 13.21 -33.58 17.28
N GLU A 232 13.89 -32.60 17.87
CA GLU A 232 14.72 -31.61 17.17
C GLU A 232 15.87 -32.31 16.43
N ALA A 233 16.47 -33.35 17.05
CA ALA A 233 17.48 -34.17 16.41
C ALA A 233 16.93 -34.97 15.21
N ILE A 234 15.67 -35.45 15.28
CA ILE A 234 15.01 -36.12 14.13
C ILE A 234 14.74 -35.12 13.02
N ASP A 235 14.28 -33.92 13.36
CA ASP A 235 13.97 -32.86 12.39
C ASP A 235 15.23 -32.35 11.69
N LEU A 236 16.33 -32.18 12.43
CA LEU A 236 17.64 -31.84 11.86
C LEU A 236 18.11 -32.89 10.87
N PHE A 237 18.04 -34.17 11.25
CA PHE A 237 18.45 -35.25 10.35
C PHE A 237 17.53 -35.36 9.13
N SER A 238 16.24 -35.13 9.30
CA SER A 238 15.27 -35.07 8.20
C SER A 238 15.59 -33.92 7.25
N LEU A 239 15.98 -32.75 7.77
CA LEU A 239 16.42 -31.61 6.98
C LEU A 239 17.68 -31.93 6.16
N TYR A 240 18.67 -32.58 6.79
CA TYR A 240 19.86 -33.05 6.10
C TYR A 240 19.51 -33.99 4.94
N LYS A 241 18.64 -34.99 5.16
CA LYS A 241 18.21 -35.91 4.08
C LYS A 241 17.50 -35.15 2.97
N PHE A 242 16.57 -34.28 3.34
CA PHE A 242 15.84 -33.43 2.40
C PHE A 242 16.79 -32.59 1.53
N TYR A 243 17.81 -31.99 2.15
CA TYR A 243 18.85 -31.25 1.44
C TYR A 243 19.62 -32.15 0.46
N ARG A 244 20.15 -33.29 0.92
CA ARG A 244 20.95 -34.19 0.07
C ARG A 244 20.15 -34.74 -1.12
N GLU A 245 18.86 -35.00 -0.94
CA GLU A 245 17.98 -35.49 -2.02
C GLU A 245 17.65 -34.40 -3.06
N ASN A 246 17.71 -33.12 -2.67
CA ASN A 246 17.26 -31.99 -3.48
C ASN A 246 18.33 -30.90 -3.66
N GLU A 247 19.61 -31.25 -3.49
CA GLU A 247 20.75 -30.32 -3.44
C GLU A 247 20.81 -29.37 -4.66
N HIS A 248 20.51 -29.90 -5.86
CA HIS A 248 20.48 -29.14 -7.11
C HIS A 248 19.38 -28.06 -7.21
N LYS A 249 18.34 -28.11 -6.35
CA LYS A 249 17.24 -27.14 -6.30
C LYS A 249 17.30 -26.22 -5.10
N ILE A 250 18.11 -26.55 -4.09
CA ILE A 250 18.17 -25.83 -2.83
C ILE A 250 19.34 -24.84 -2.86
N SER A 251 19.09 -23.62 -2.40
CA SER A 251 20.15 -22.68 -2.05
C SER A 251 20.18 -22.46 -0.54
N LEU A 252 21.37 -22.58 0.04
CA LEU A 252 21.60 -22.32 1.47
C LEU A 252 21.94 -20.84 1.64
N LEU A 253 21.14 -20.11 2.40
CA LEU A 253 21.25 -18.65 2.50
C LEU A 253 21.33 -18.17 3.95
N THR A 254 22.11 -17.13 4.15
CA THR A 254 22.19 -16.35 5.39
C THR A 254 21.56 -14.98 5.17
N LEU A 255 20.69 -14.58 6.11
CA LEU A 255 20.09 -13.25 6.17
C LEU A 255 20.60 -12.48 7.39
N GLU A 256 20.76 -11.16 7.24
CA GLU A 256 20.91 -10.28 8.41
C GLU A 256 19.63 -10.33 9.26
N ARG A 257 19.75 -10.10 10.57
CA ARG A 257 18.65 -10.28 11.52
C ARG A 257 17.37 -9.54 11.12
N GLU A 258 17.51 -8.28 10.71
CA GLU A 258 16.39 -7.44 10.31
C GLU A 258 15.68 -7.96 9.06
N GLU A 259 16.43 -8.46 8.08
CA GLU A 259 15.87 -9.01 6.84
C GLU A 259 15.22 -10.38 7.09
N TYR A 260 15.79 -11.19 7.99
CA TYR A 260 15.16 -12.41 8.47
C TYR A 260 13.81 -12.13 9.14
N ASP A 261 13.76 -11.18 10.09
CA ASP A 261 12.51 -10.84 10.79
C ASP A 261 11.45 -10.31 9.82
N LYS A 262 11.83 -9.49 8.82
CA LYS A 262 10.91 -9.04 7.75
C LYS A 262 10.34 -10.20 6.96
N LEU A 263 11.15 -11.21 6.63
CA LEU A 263 10.68 -12.36 5.88
C LEU A 263 9.68 -13.19 6.69
N ILE A 264 9.98 -13.44 7.96
CA ILE A 264 9.10 -14.22 8.84
C ILE A 264 7.81 -13.48 9.16
N SER A 265 7.84 -12.14 9.21
CA SER A 265 6.64 -11.33 9.45
C SER A 265 5.56 -11.51 8.38
N ARG A 266 5.92 -11.94 7.16
CA ARG A 266 5.03 -12.00 5.97
C ARG A 266 4.42 -10.64 5.58
N GLU A 267 4.90 -9.54 6.16
CA GLU A 267 4.51 -8.17 5.79
C GLU A 267 5.22 -7.68 4.54
N HIS A 268 6.35 -8.30 4.19
CA HIS A 268 7.24 -7.87 3.11
C HIS A 268 7.37 -8.94 2.03
N TYR A 269 7.58 -8.49 0.79
CA TYR A 269 7.73 -9.40 -0.33
C TYR A 269 9.06 -10.17 -0.26
N ALA A 270 8.96 -11.50 -0.12
CA ALA A 270 10.11 -12.38 0.08
C ALA A 270 11.18 -12.25 -1.02
N GLY A 271 10.77 -12.04 -2.28
CA GLY A 271 11.70 -11.97 -3.40
C GLY A 271 12.73 -10.84 -3.28
N ASN A 272 12.38 -9.70 -2.68
CA ASN A 272 13.34 -8.62 -2.45
C ASN A 272 14.30 -8.92 -1.31
N ILE A 273 13.83 -9.63 -0.29
CA ILE A 273 14.63 -10.00 0.88
C ILE A 273 15.67 -11.05 0.47
N LEU A 274 15.23 -12.10 -0.23
CA LEU A 274 16.10 -13.17 -0.69
C LEU A 274 17.18 -12.68 -1.67
N LYS A 275 16.91 -11.64 -2.47
CA LYS A 275 17.93 -11.02 -3.35
C LYS A 275 19.09 -10.36 -2.60
N LYS A 276 18.90 -9.97 -1.34
CA LYS A 276 19.95 -9.36 -0.50
C LYS A 276 20.69 -10.38 0.38
N SER A 277 20.30 -11.65 0.29
CA SER A 277 20.91 -12.73 1.06
C SER A 277 22.33 -13.05 0.57
N HIS A 278 23.08 -13.77 1.41
CA HIS A 278 24.39 -14.30 1.08
C HIS A 278 24.36 -15.83 1.17
N ASN A 279 25.27 -16.53 0.48
CA ASN A 279 25.40 -17.97 0.66
C ASN A 279 25.77 -18.31 2.11
N SER A 280 25.13 -19.34 2.67
CA SER A 280 25.41 -19.81 4.03
C SER A 280 26.51 -20.85 4.04
N TYR A 281 27.74 -20.38 4.24
CA TYR A 281 28.88 -21.27 4.48
C TYR A 281 28.69 -22.15 5.72
N MET A 282 27.94 -21.69 6.73
CA MET A 282 27.67 -22.51 7.92
C MET A 282 26.76 -23.69 7.58
N LEU A 283 25.68 -23.48 6.83
CA LEU A 283 24.78 -24.57 6.44
C LEU A 283 25.46 -25.50 5.43
N ASP A 284 26.27 -24.94 4.50
CA ASP A 284 27.11 -25.74 3.60
C ASP A 284 28.03 -26.67 4.41
N ASP A 285 28.79 -26.10 5.35
CA ASP A 285 29.71 -26.85 6.23
C ASP A 285 28.96 -27.83 7.16
N LEU A 286 27.73 -27.53 7.58
CA LEU A 286 26.92 -28.42 8.43
C LEU A 286 26.46 -29.67 7.67
N PHE A 287 26.08 -29.49 6.41
CA PHE A 287 25.61 -30.59 5.57
C PHE A 287 26.76 -31.33 4.86
N ASP A 288 27.95 -30.72 4.80
CA ASP A 288 29.21 -31.40 4.49
C ASP A 288 29.81 -32.05 5.73
N LEU A 289 29.39 -33.30 5.99
CA LEU A 289 29.80 -34.04 7.19
C LEU A 289 31.31 -34.31 7.30
N ASP A 290 32.07 -34.12 6.23
CA ASP A 290 33.52 -34.28 6.22
C ASP A 290 34.25 -33.02 6.70
N TYR A 291 33.56 -31.88 6.74
CA TYR A 291 34.10 -30.60 7.16
C TYR A 291 33.76 -30.29 8.62
N TYR A 292 34.76 -29.82 9.39
CA TYR A 292 34.60 -29.58 10.83
C TYR A 292 35.27 -28.27 11.22
N ASN A 293 34.47 -27.24 11.47
CA ASN A 293 34.96 -25.91 11.79
C ASN A 293 34.43 -25.39 13.13
N LYS A 294 34.72 -26.14 14.20
CA LYS A 294 34.36 -25.78 15.58
C LYS A 294 34.84 -24.38 15.96
N GLU A 295 36.04 -23.99 15.56
CA GLU A 295 36.60 -22.67 15.90
C GLU A 295 35.77 -21.51 15.32
N LYS A 296 35.11 -21.72 14.19
CA LYS A 296 34.31 -20.70 13.51
C LYS A 296 32.85 -20.67 13.98
N TYR A 297 32.24 -21.82 14.26
CA TYR A 297 30.80 -21.91 14.52
C TYR A 297 30.44 -22.39 15.94
N GLY A 298 31.41 -22.75 16.77
CA GLY A 298 31.19 -23.08 18.18
C GLY A 298 30.69 -24.51 18.44
N ASP A 299 30.34 -24.77 19.71
CA ASP A 299 29.99 -26.10 20.21
C ASP A 299 28.63 -26.62 19.69
N PHE A 300 27.64 -25.73 19.51
CA PHE A 300 26.31 -26.14 19.07
C PHE A 300 26.31 -26.67 17.63
N PHE A 301 27.13 -26.08 16.76
CA PHE A 301 27.36 -26.59 15.40
C PHE A 301 27.93 -28.02 15.41
N VAL A 302 28.88 -28.28 16.33
CA VAL A 302 29.48 -29.60 16.52
C VAL A 302 28.43 -30.61 16.96
N GLU A 303 27.62 -30.26 17.95
CA GLU A 303 26.51 -31.09 18.42
C GLU A 303 25.56 -31.45 17.27
N CYS A 304 25.17 -30.47 16.45
CA CYS A 304 24.35 -30.71 15.25
C CYS A 304 25.02 -31.70 14.29
N THR A 305 26.30 -31.52 14.01
CA THR A 305 27.08 -32.38 13.10
C THR A 305 27.15 -33.82 13.62
N ASP A 306 27.41 -33.99 14.91
CA ASP A 306 27.51 -35.30 15.58
C ASP A 306 26.15 -36.02 15.58
N ILE A 307 25.05 -35.29 15.79
CA ILE A 307 23.70 -35.82 15.68
C ILE A 307 23.42 -36.37 14.28
N ILE A 308 23.75 -35.61 13.23
CA ILE A 308 23.53 -36.04 11.84
C ILE A 308 24.37 -37.30 11.55
N LYS A 309 25.65 -37.32 11.93
CA LYS A 309 26.54 -38.47 11.75
C LYS A 309 26.03 -39.72 12.46
N SER A 310 25.68 -39.60 13.74
CA SER A 310 25.18 -40.70 14.58
C SER A 310 23.89 -41.32 14.00
N LYS A 311 22.96 -40.47 13.54
CA LYS A 311 21.71 -40.95 12.92
C LYS A 311 21.94 -41.60 11.56
N LYS A 312 22.83 -41.04 10.73
CA LYS A 312 23.24 -41.63 9.45
C LYS A 312 23.80 -43.03 9.64
N GLU A 313 24.77 -43.21 10.54
CA GLU A 313 25.34 -44.51 10.86
C GLU A 313 24.30 -45.51 11.39
N SER A 314 23.38 -45.03 12.23
CA SER A 314 22.32 -45.87 12.81
C SER A 314 21.36 -46.38 11.74
N GLU A 315 21.03 -45.55 10.74
CA GLU A 315 20.20 -45.95 9.61
C GLU A 315 20.92 -46.94 8.69
N GLU A 316 22.18 -46.69 8.35
CA GLU A 316 23.00 -47.60 7.54
C GLU A 316 23.14 -48.99 8.19
N LYS A 317 23.35 -49.05 9.51
CA LYS A 317 23.40 -50.31 10.27
C LYS A 317 22.05 -51.05 10.25
N ARG A 318 20.92 -50.34 10.26
CA ARG A 318 19.57 -50.94 10.17
C ARG A 318 19.34 -51.54 8.78
N THR A 319 19.60 -50.79 7.72
CA THR A 319 19.45 -51.26 6.34
C THR A 319 20.36 -52.46 6.04
N GLN A 320 21.58 -52.51 6.61
CA GLN A 320 22.46 -53.67 6.46
C GLN A 320 21.97 -54.91 7.19
N LYS A 321 21.29 -54.76 8.34
CA LYS A 321 20.67 -55.88 9.06
C LYS A 321 19.46 -56.42 8.30
N GLU A 322 18.63 -55.55 7.74
CA GLU A 322 17.45 -55.92 6.95
C GLU A 322 17.83 -56.64 5.64
N LYS A 323 18.95 -56.29 5.01
CA LYS A 323 19.47 -56.98 3.81
C LYS A 323 20.12 -58.34 4.09
N LYS A 324 20.39 -58.68 5.36
CA LYS A 324 21.02 -59.94 5.79
C LYS A 324 20.00 -60.96 6.31
N CYS A 325 18.74 -60.57 6.50
CA CYS A 325 17.61 -61.45 6.79
C CYS A 325 16.89 -61.85 5.51
#